data_AF-A0A7C1EBC8-F1
#
_entry.id   AF-A0A7C1EBC8-F1
#
_cell.length_a   1.000
_cell.length_b   1.000
_cell.length_c   1.000
_cell.angle_alpha   90.00
_cell.angle_beta   90.00
_cell.angle_gamma   90.00
#
_symmetry.space_group_name_H-M   'P 1'
#
loop_
_entity.id
_entity.type
_entity.pdbx_description
1 polymer ?
#
loop_
_entity_poly.entity_id
_entity_poly.type
_entity_poly.pdbx_seq_one_letter_code
_entity_poly.pdbx_strand_id
1 'polypeptide(L)' 'KEIEKTEKYVGSTKKRLENRNFVERAPAEVVEAEREKVSAGEATIARLRDTLESIAS' A
#
# COMPACT_ATOMS: atom_id res chain seq x y z
N LYS A 1 6.28 -14.77 0.27
CA LYS A 1 5.30 -14.56 1.38
C LYS A 1 5.23 -13.10 1.80
N GLU A 2 6.36 -12.40 1.99
CA GLU A 2 6.33 -11.01 2.45
C GLU A 2 5.72 -10.04 1.42
N ILE A 3 6.16 -10.09 0.16
CA ILE A 3 5.57 -9.31 -0.95
C ILE A 3 4.05 -9.49 -1.01
N GLU A 4 3.57 -10.73 -1.00
CA GLU A 4 2.13 -11.05 -1.06
C GLU A 4 1.34 -10.48 0.14
N LYS A 5 1.93 -10.47 1.34
CA LYS A 5 1.31 -9.85 2.52
C LYS A 5 1.20 -8.34 2.35
N THR A 6 2.29 -7.70 1.91
CA THR A 6 2.32 -6.25 1.67
C THR A 6 1.35 -5.87 0.56
N GLU A 7 1.24 -6.65 -0.50
CA GLU A 7 0.27 -6.45 -1.59
C GLU A 7 -1.18 -6.56 -1.10
N LYS A 8 -1.50 -7.58 -0.29
CA LYS A 8 -2.84 -7.72 0.31
C LYS A 8 -3.17 -6.53 1.20
N TYR A 9 -2.21 -6.09 2.02
CA TYR A 9 -2.36 -4.92 2.87
C TYR A 9 -2.62 -3.65 2.04
N VAL A 10 -1.75 -3.34 1.08
CA VAL A 10 -1.89 -2.18 0.18
C VAL A 10 -3.23 -2.25 -0.57
N GLY A 11 -3.60 -3.41 -1.09
CA GLY A 11 -4.87 -3.60 -1.79
C GLY A 11 -6.08 -3.34 -0.88
N SER A 12 -6.04 -3.76 0.38
CA SER A 12 -7.12 -3.49 1.34
C SER A 12 -7.22 -2.00 1.68
N THR A 13 -6.09 -1.30 1.83
CA THR A 13 -6.04 0.14 2.11
C THR A 13 -6.50 0.96 0.91
N LYS A 14 -6.09 0.58 -0.32
CA LYS A 14 -6.58 1.22 -1.55
C LYS A 14 -8.10 1.14 -1.68
N LYS A 15 -8.69 -0.04 -1.41
CA LYS A 15 -10.16 -0.19 -1.41
C LYS A 15 -10.86 0.75 -0.43
N ARG A 16 -10.24 1.05 0.71
CA ARG A 16 -10.78 2.05 1.66
C ARG A 16 -10.69 3.47 1.09
N LEU A 17 -9.58 3.82 0.43
CA LEU A 17 -9.39 5.11 -0.21
C LEU A 17 -10.22 5.31 -1.49
N GLU A 18 -10.62 4.23 -2.16
CA GLU A 18 -11.58 4.26 -3.27
C GLU A 18 -13.03 4.46 -2.79
N ASN A 19 -13.31 4.12 -1.53
CA ASN A 19 -14.62 4.32 -0.94
C ASN A 19 -14.85 5.81 -0.64
N ARG A 20 -15.66 6.46 -1.48
CA ARG A 20 -16.03 7.88 -1.35
C ARG A 20 -16.58 8.23 0.04
N ASN A 21 -17.38 7.36 0.63
CA ASN A 21 -17.94 7.59 1.97
C ASN A 21 -16.85 7.67 3.03
N PHE A 22 -15.77 6.88 2.90
CA PHE A 22 -14.63 6.96 3.80
C PHE A 22 -13.84 8.26 3.57
N VAL A 23 -13.52 8.59 2.31
CA VAL A 23 -12.74 9.80 1.98
C VAL A 23 -13.46 11.10 2.35
N GLU A 24 -14.78 11.15 2.15
CA GLU A 24 -15.58 12.35 2.40
C GLU A 24 -15.91 12.53 3.91
N ARG A 25 -15.89 11.46 4.71
CA ARG A 25 -16.28 11.51 6.13
C ARG A 25 -15.16 11.35 7.13
N ALA A 26 -14.07 10.67 6.77
CA ALA A 26 -12.95 10.48 7.68
C ALA A 26 -12.18 11.81 7.85
N PRO A 27 -11.56 12.03 9.02
CA PRO A 27 -10.64 13.15 9.19
C PRO A 27 -9.54 13.15 8.12
N ALA A 28 -9.14 14.34 7.66
CA ALA A 28 -8.13 14.48 6.61
C ALA A 28 -6.82 13.77 6.99
N GLU A 29 -6.39 13.88 8.25
CA GLU A 29 -5.20 13.18 8.76
C GLU A 29 -5.28 11.65 8.61
N VAL A 30 -6.48 11.07 8.74
CA VAL A 30 -6.69 9.63 8.59
C VAL A 30 -6.61 9.25 7.12
N VAL A 31 -7.24 10.03 6.23
CA VAL A 31 -7.18 9.79 4.78
C VAL A 31 -5.74 9.88 4.28
N GLU A 32 -5.00 10.91 4.70
CA GLU A 32 -3.60 11.08 4.33
C GLU A 32 -2.70 9.98 4.90
N ALA A 33 -2.90 9.57 6.16
CA ALA A 33 -2.17 8.43 6.72
C ALA A 33 -2.43 7.12 5.94
N GLU A 34 -3.65 6.88 5.46
CA GLU A 34 -3.94 5.73 4.60
C GLU A 34 -3.25 5.84 3.23
N ARG A 35 -3.14 7.05 2.66
CA ARG A 35 -2.39 7.28 1.42
C ARG A 35 -0.90 7.04 1.60
N GLU A 36 -0.32 7.53 2.70
CA GLU A 36 1.07 7.29 3.05
C GLU A 36 1.37 5.80 3.23
N LYS A 37 0.47 5.06 3.90
CA LYS A 37 0.57 3.59 4.05
C LYS A 37 0.59 2.87 2.71
N VAL A 38 -0.24 3.31 1.76
CA VAL A 38 -0.23 2.77 0.38
C VAL A 38 1.11 3.04 -0.29
N SER A 39 1.55 4.29 -0.30
CA SER A 39 2.81 4.71 -0.92
C SER A 39 4.02 3.95 -0.35
N ALA A 40 4.12 3.86 0.98
CA ALA A 40 5.19 3.13 1.66
C ALA A 40 5.16 1.62 1.36
N GLY A 41 3.96 1.04 1.33
CA GLY A 41 3.78 -0.37 0.97
C GLY A 41 4.18 -0.66 -0.47
N GLU A 42 3.80 0.19 -1.43
CA GLU A 42 4.20 0.07 -2.84
C GLU A 42 5.71 0.20 -3.03
N ALA A 43 6.35 1.17 -2.35
CA ALA A 43 7.80 1.32 -2.37
C ALA A 43 8.51 0.07 -1.79
N THR A 44 7.94 -0.54 -0.76
CA THR A 44 8.47 -1.77 -0.17
C THR A 44 8.35 -2.94 -1.14
N ILE A 45 7.18 -3.11 -1.78
CA ILE A 45 6.97 -4.15 -2.80
C ILE A 45 7.97 -4.00 -3.94
N ALA A 46 8.15 -2.78 -4.45
CA ALA A 46 9.10 -2.50 -5.51
C ALA A 46 10.53 -2.90 -5.13
N ARG A 47 11.02 -2.48 -3.96
CA ARG A 47 12.37 -2.85 -3.48
C ARG A 47 12.54 -4.35 -3.30
N LEU A 48 11.53 -5.04 -2.75
CA LEU A 48 11.59 -6.48 -2.54
C LEU A 48 11.62 -7.24 -3.86
N ARG A 49 10.85 -6.80 -4.86
CA ARG A 49 10.86 -7.40 -6.21
C ARG A 49 12.19 -7.18 -6.91
N ASP A 50 12.71 -5.95 -6.86
CA ASP A 50 14.02 -5.60 -7.43
C ASP A 50 15.15 -6.44 -6.83
N THR A 51 15.16 -6.58 -5.49
CA THR A 51 16.11 -7.45 -4.79
C THR A 51 16.00 -8.90 -5.25
N LEU A 52 14.77 -9.44 -5.38
CA LEU A 52 14.56 -10.81 -5.82
C LEU A 52 15.03 -11.05 -7.25
N GLU A 53 14.82 -10.08 -8.14
CA GLU A 53 15.30 -10.16 -9.53
C GLU A 53 16.83 -10.10 -9.58
N SER A 54 17.45 -9.21 -8.80
CA SER A 54 18.90 -9.07 -8.74
C SER A 54 19.61 -10.32 -8.21
N ILE A 55 19.00 -11.10 -7.31
CA ILE A 55 19.61 -12.34 -6.78
C ILE A 55 19.29 -13.58 -7.62
N ALA A 56 18.28 -13.50 -8.48
CA ALA A 56 17.89 -14.58 -9.37
C ALA A 56 18.61 -14.52 -10.73
N SER A 57 19.33 -13.42 -10.99
CA SER A 57 20.18 -13.18 -12.16
C SER A 57 21.62 -13.63 -11.91
#